data_AF-A0AB38CZT9-F1
#
_entry.id   AF-A0AB38CZT9-F1
#
_cell.length_a   1.000
_cell.length_b   1.000
_cell.length_c   1.000
_cell.angle_alpha   90.00
_cell.angle_beta   90.00
_cell.angle_gamma   90.00
#
_symmetry.space_group_name_H-M   'P 1'
#
loop_
_entity.id
_entity.type
_entity.pdbx_description
1 polymer ?
#
loop_
_entity_poly.entity_id
_entity_poly.type
_entity_poly.pdbx_seq_one_letter_code
_entity_poly.pdbx_strand_id
1 'polypeptide(L)'
;MSRRNQKQGKVFPKFPYDRKFTKAEVDVILARQDRLCAAFRDAVGPNGWGLGLPEDHLQLLMFHGALAGVDVDEDAAFIRARRLPDETGRLVDAVEWVVKKDDTPRDRNRDARREARARAREIDELDPEVRDALIDMVKRKGQRVYDRGRAEVPVEDRDEYSGRLADTDDEQPEDLDDTKEDMP
;
A
#
# COMPACT_ATOMS: atom_id res chain seq x y z
N MET A 1 -40.41 -24.50 12.04
CA MET A 1 -39.54 -23.33 11.78
C MET A 1 -38.99 -22.83 13.11
N SER A 2 -37.68 -22.97 13.32
CA SER A 2 -37.04 -22.86 14.64
C SER A 2 -36.78 -21.41 15.06
N ARG A 3 -37.16 -21.06 16.29
CA ARG A 3 -36.96 -19.77 17.00
C ARG A 3 -35.47 -19.43 17.29
N ARG A 4 -34.52 -19.99 16.53
CA ARG A 4 -33.07 -19.89 16.81
C ARG A 4 -32.36 -18.67 16.19
N ASN A 5 -33.04 -17.87 15.37
CA ASN A 5 -32.41 -16.73 14.67
C ASN A 5 -32.60 -15.35 15.33
N GLN A 6 -33.18 -15.26 16.53
CA GLN A 6 -33.62 -13.97 17.09
C GLN A 6 -32.75 -13.40 18.23
N LYS A 7 -31.54 -13.91 18.43
CA LYS A 7 -30.57 -13.36 19.41
C LYS A 7 -29.18 -13.18 18.79
N GLN A 8 -29.09 -12.49 17.66
CA GLN A 8 -27.87 -11.71 17.42
C GLN A 8 -27.95 -10.54 18.40
N GLY A 9 -27.31 -10.71 19.56
CA GLY A 9 -27.22 -9.64 20.56
C GLY A 9 -26.69 -8.39 19.88
N LYS A 10 -27.39 -7.26 20.04
CA LYS A 10 -26.85 -5.97 19.61
C LYS A 10 -25.53 -5.77 20.34
N VAL A 11 -24.41 -5.91 19.62
CA VAL A 11 -23.05 -5.74 20.17
C VAL A 11 -22.90 -4.37 20.81
N PHE A 12 -23.64 -3.38 20.29
CA PHE A 12 -23.77 -2.04 20.86
C PHE A 12 -25.23 -1.56 20.77
N PRO A 13 -26.02 -1.67 21.86
CA PRO A 13 -27.46 -1.37 21.83
C PRO A 13 -27.83 0.04 21.38
N LYS A 14 -26.89 0.99 21.49
CA LYS A 14 -27.04 2.41 21.13
C LYS A 14 -26.13 2.84 19.98
N PHE A 15 -25.58 1.92 19.18
CA PHE A 15 -24.71 2.30 18.08
C PHE A 15 -25.49 3.07 17.01
N PRO A 16 -25.16 4.35 16.76
CA PRO A 16 -26.00 5.23 15.94
C PRO A 16 -26.00 4.85 14.46
N TYR A 17 -25.08 3.97 14.03
CA TYR A 17 -24.91 3.53 12.65
C TYR A 17 -25.32 2.07 12.39
N ASP A 18 -25.96 1.42 13.38
CA ASP A 18 -26.39 0.02 13.24
C ASP A 18 -27.23 -0.19 11.97
N ARG A 19 -26.70 -1.02 11.05
CA ARG A 19 -27.29 -1.36 9.74
C ARG A 19 -27.62 -0.16 8.84
N LYS A 20 -26.99 1.00 9.04
CA LYS A 20 -27.20 2.19 8.20
C LYS A 20 -26.39 2.20 6.91
N PHE A 21 -25.38 1.32 6.82
CA PHE A 21 -24.51 1.20 5.66
C PHE A 21 -24.68 -0.17 5.02
N THR A 22 -24.66 -0.20 3.70
CA THR A 22 -24.49 -1.41 2.90
C THR A 22 -23.10 -2.00 3.12
N LYS A 23 -22.92 -3.28 2.76
CA LYS A 23 -21.60 -3.93 2.84
C LYS A 23 -20.54 -3.17 2.02
N ALA A 24 -20.89 -2.74 0.80
CA ALA A 24 -19.97 -2.01 -0.06
C ALA A 24 -19.55 -0.66 0.55
N GLU A 25 -20.47 0.05 1.20
CA GLU A 25 -20.15 1.29 1.92
C GLU A 25 -19.25 1.02 3.13
N VAL A 26 -19.51 -0.05 3.89
CA VAL A 26 -18.63 -0.46 5.00
C VAL A 26 -17.22 -0.76 4.50
N ASP A 27 -17.08 -1.51 3.41
CA ASP A 27 -15.76 -1.82 2.82
C ASP A 27 -15.01 -0.54 2.42
N VAL A 28 -15.70 0.46 1.86
CA VAL A 28 -15.13 1.77 1.54
C VAL A 28 -14.73 2.55 2.80
N ILE A 29 -15.58 2.56 3.83
CA ILE A 29 -15.31 3.26 5.10
C ILE A 29 -14.07 2.66 5.77
N LEU A 30 -13.99 1.33 5.87
CA LEU A 30 -12.87 0.64 6.50
C LEU A 30 -11.58 0.85 5.70
N ALA A 31 -11.63 0.81 4.37
CA ALA A 31 -10.46 1.11 3.54
C ALA A 31 -9.94 2.55 3.74
N ARG A 32 -10.84 3.53 3.91
CA ARG A 32 -10.45 4.91 4.26
C ARG A 32 -9.86 4.99 5.66
N GLN A 33 -10.51 4.36 6.64
CA GLN A 33 -10.00 4.29 8.01
C GLN A 33 -8.59 3.72 8.05
N ASP A 34 -8.31 2.64 7.31
CA ASP A 34 -6.99 2.02 7.28
C ASP A 34 -5.91 2.98 6.76
N ARG A 35 -6.20 3.71 5.67
CA ARG A 35 -5.30 4.76 5.15
C ARG A 35 -5.07 5.87 6.16
N LEU A 36 -6.12 6.32 6.82
CA LEU A 36 -6.05 7.36 7.84
C LEU A 36 -5.25 6.88 9.07
N CYS A 37 -5.48 5.66 9.56
CA CYS A 37 -4.70 5.07 10.65
C CYS A 37 -3.21 5.01 10.28
N ALA A 38 -2.87 4.58 9.06
CA ALA A 38 -1.49 4.59 8.59
C ALA A 38 -0.90 6.02 8.54
N ALA A 39 -1.71 7.02 8.16
CA ALA A 39 -1.29 8.41 8.04
C ALA A 39 -1.18 9.17 9.38
N PHE A 40 -1.79 8.67 10.46
CA PHE A 40 -1.79 9.33 11.77
C PHE A 40 -1.10 8.52 12.87
N ARG A 41 -0.68 7.27 12.59
CA ARG A 41 0.10 6.47 13.54
C ARG A 41 1.41 7.15 13.89
N ASP A 42 1.72 7.20 15.17
CA ASP A 42 2.90 7.89 15.73
C ASP A 42 3.05 9.33 15.23
N ALA A 43 1.95 10.03 14.98
CA ALA A 43 1.96 11.41 14.52
C ALA A 43 2.80 12.29 15.47
N VAL A 44 3.62 13.16 14.88
CA VAL A 44 4.50 14.08 15.60
C VAL A 44 4.05 15.53 15.42
N GLY A 45 4.11 16.30 16.50
CA GLY A 45 3.89 17.74 16.46
C GLY A 45 5.05 18.51 15.82
N PRO A 46 4.91 19.83 15.61
CA PRO A 46 5.95 20.66 14.97
C PRO A 46 7.30 20.66 15.69
N ASN A 47 7.30 20.35 16.99
CA ASN A 47 8.50 20.22 17.82
C ASN A 47 9.08 18.80 17.83
N GLY A 48 8.55 17.89 17.01
CA GLY A 48 8.97 16.49 16.92
C GLY A 48 8.44 15.60 18.05
N TRP A 49 7.58 16.10 18.94
CA TRP A 49 7.01 15.29 20.01
C TRP A 49 5.86 14.42 19.49
N GLY A 50 5.89 13.14 19.83
CA GLY A 50 4.81 12.22 19.51
C GLY A 50 3.51 12.62 20.20
N LEU A 51 2.40 12.53 19.47
CA LEU A 51 1.06 12.84 19.99
C LEU A 51 0.60 11.83 21.05
N GLY A 52 1.19 10.63 21.07
CA GLY A 52 0.98 9.62 22.11
C GLY A 52 -0.43 9.05 22.15
N LEU A 53 -1.12 9.01 21.01
CA LEU A 53 -2.49 8.50 20.92
C LEU A 53 -2.48 6.95 20.99
N PRO A 54 -3.17 6.33 21.96
CA PRO A 54 -3.32 4.88 21.98
C PRO A 54 -4.02 4.37 20.70
N GLU A 55 -3.64 3.17 20.24
CA GLU A 55 -4.12 2.61 18.96
C GLU A 55 -5.65 2.48 18.90
N ASP A 56 -6.31 2.13 20.01
CA ASP A 56 -7.78 2.04 20.07
C ASP A 56 -8.45 3.41 19.86
N HIS A 57 -7.86 4.48 20.40
CA HIS A 57 -8.34 5.85 20.22
C HIS A 57 -8.06 6.35 18.80
N LEU A 58 -6.91 5.99 18.22
CA LEU A 58 -6.59 6.27 16.82
C LEU A 58 -7.65 5.66 15.90
N GLN A 59 -7.94 4.36 16.07
CA GLN A 59 -8.94 3.64 15.27
C GLN A 59 -10.32 4.31 15.33
N LEU A 60 -10.77 4.70 16.52
CA LEU A 60 -12.05 5.41 16.69
C LEU A 60 -12.07 6.79 16.02
N LEU A 61 -10.99 7.56 16.16
CA LEU A 61 -10.88 8.88 15.56
C LEU A 61 -10.83 8.80 14.02
N MET A 62 -10.07 7.85 13.48
CA MET A 62 -9.95 7.65 12.04
C MET A 62 -11.22 7.07 11.43
N PHE A 63 -11.95 6.20 12.15
CA PHE A 63 -13.29 5.76 11.74
C PHE A 63 -14.24 6.96 11.60
N HIS A 64 -14.23 7.89 12.57
CA HIS A 64 -14.99 9.12 12.46
C HIS A 64 -14.55 9.96 11.25
N GLY A 65 -13.24 10.12 11.03
CA GLY A 65 -12.70 10.81 9.86
C GLY A 65 -13.18 10.21 8.53
N ALA A 66 -13.17 8.88 8.41
CA ALA A 66 -13.66 8.19 7.22
C ALA A 66 -15.16 8.45 6.97
N LEU A 67 -15.98 8.47 8.02
CA LEU A 67 -17.40 8.82 7.93
C LEU A 67 -17.62 10.30 7.56
N ALA A 68 -16.75 11.19 8.03
CA ALA A 68 -16.77 12.61 7.69
C ALA A 68 -16.25 12.90 6.27
N GLY A 69 -15.75 11.88 5.56
CA GLY A 69 -15.21 12.03 4.21
C GLY A 69 -13.75 12.49 4.16
N VAL A 70 -13.04 12.46 5.29
CA VAL A 70 -11.58 12.68 5.32
C VAL A 70 -10.88 11.51 4.64
N ASP A 71 -9.85 11.81 3.86
CA ASP A 71 -9.00 10.82 3.19
C ASP A 71 -7.57 11.36 3.07
N VAL A 72 -6.66 10.52 2.60
CA VAL A 72 -5.24 10.87 2.39
C VAL A 72 -5.01 11.17 0.91
N ASP A 73 -4.46 12.35 0.62
CA ASP A 73 -3.89 12.69 -0.69
C ASP A 73 -2.37 12.52 -0.62
N GLU A 74 -1.87 11.39 -1.12
CA GLU A 74 -0.45 11.04 -1.06
C GLU A 74 0.42 11.95 -1.91
N ASP A 75 -0.11 12.47 -3.02
CA ASP A 75 0.65 13.31 -3.95
C ASP A 75 0.86 14.71 -3.38
N ALA A 76 -0.15 15.26 -2.71
CA ALA A 76 -0.08 16.56 -2.04
C ALA A 76 0.63 16.52 -0.67
N ALA A 77 0.89 15.34 -0.10
CA ALA A 77 1.54 15.22 1.20
C ALA A 77 2.97 15.78 1.22
N PHE A 78 3.39 16.41 2.32
CA PHE A 78 4.77 16.91 2.53
C PHE A 78 5.67 15.92 3.27
N ILE A 79 5.07 14.96 3.98
CA ILE A 79 5.76 13.95 4.77
C ILE A 79 5.25 12.56 4.39
N ARG A 80 6.05 11.53 4.66
CA ARG A 80 5.70 10.13 4.45
C ARG A 80 6.02 9.33 5.71
N ALA A 81 5.15 8.37 6.01
CA ALA A 81 5.40 7.35 7.01
C ALA A 81 6.46 6.34 6.51
N ARG A 82 7.45 6.05 7.35
CA ARG A 82 8.43 4.98 7.20
C ARG A 82 8.31 4.02 8.38
N ARG A 83 8.02 2.75 8.12
CA ARG A 83 7.95 1.72 9.17
C ARG A 83 9.35 1.45 9.73
N LEU A 84 9.47 1.48 11.05
CA LEU A 84 10.69 1.14 11.76
C LEU A 84 10.83 -0.39 11.88
N PRO A 85 12.06 -0.93 11.85
CA PRO A 85 12.28 -2.33 12.17
C PRO A 85 11.95 -2.58 13.66
N ASP A 86 11.11 -3.55 13.95
CA ASP A 86 10.88 -3.99 15.31
C ASP A 86 11.96 -5.01 15.73
N GLU A 87 13.14 -4.50 16.10
CA GLU A 87 14.28 -5.34 16.48
C GLU A 87 14.10 -6.06 17.83
N THR A 88 13.15 -5.61 18.66
CA THR A 88 13.00 -6.06 20.05
C THR A 88 11.63 -6.67 20.36
N GLY A 89 10.68 -6.65 19.41
CA GLY A 89 9.30 -7.08 19.62
C GLY A 89 8.47 -6.10 20.46
N ARG A 90 8.97 -4.89 20.71
CA ARG A 90 8.37 -3.89 21.62
C ARG A 90 7.71 -2.74 20.90
N LEU A 91 8.12 -2.47 19.66
CA LEU A 91 7.66 -1.34 18.86
C LEU A 91 7.04 -1.85 17.57
N VAL A 92 6.10 -2.79 17.73
CA VAL A 92 5.35 -3.39 16.63
C VAL A 92 4.66 -2.27 15.86
N ASP A 93 4.88 -2.24 14.54
CA ASP A 93 4.29 -1.27 13.62
C ASP A 93 4.64 0.20 13.86
N ALA A 94 5.71 0.48 14.61
CA ALA A 94 6.15 1.85 14.82
C ALA A 94 6.53 2.55 13.51
N VAL A 95 6.19 3.83 13.43
CA VAL A 95 6.41 4.67 12.24
C VAL A 95 7.30 5.86 12.58
N GLU A 96 8.15 6.22 11.63
CA GLU A 96 8.89 7.47 11.60
C GLU A 96 8.41 8.35 10.45
N TRP A 97 8.28 9.65 10.70
CA TRP A 97 7.84 10.64 9.72
C TRP A 97 9.02 11.29 9.00
N VAL A 98 9.08 11.13 7.68
CA VAL A 98 10.16 11.67 6.85
C VAL A 98 9.63 12.77 5.94
N VAL A 99 10.37 13.87 5.80
CA VAL A 99 10.00 14.96 4.87
C VAL A 99 10.28 14.52 3.44
N LYS A 100 9.27 14.54 2.56
CA LYS A 100 9.38 14.02 1.18
C LYS A 100 10.44 14.72 0.35
N LYS A 101 10.70 16.01 0.60
CA LYS A 101 11.73 16.79 -0.12
C LYS A 101 13.14 16.24 0.13
N ASP A 102 13.35 15.61 1.28
CA ASP A 102 14.63 15.03 1.71
C ASP A 102 14.63 13.49 1.52
N ASP A 103 13.50 12.89 1.10
CA ASP A 103 13.31 11.45 0.89
C ASP A 103 13.66 11.04 -0.54
N THR A 104 14.92 10.65 -0.75
CA THR A 104 15.42 10.35 -2.10
C THR A 104 14.79 9.07 -2.68
N PRO A 105 14.71 8.90 -4.02
CA PRO A 105 14.28 7.64 -4.64
C PRO A 105 15.07 6.41 -4.15
N ARG A 106 16.36 6.59 -3.83
CA ARG A 106 17.22 5.54 -3.28
C ARG A 106 16.78 5.13 -1.87
N ASP A 107 16.46 6.10 -1.02
CA ASP A 107 15.97 5.85 0.35
C ASP A 107 14.62 5.12 0.32
N ARG A 108 13.68 5.59 -0.51
CA ARG A 108 12.39 4.93 -0.71
C ARG A 108 12.52 3.47 -1.17
N ASN A 109 13.41 3.19 -2.13
CA ASN A 109 13.64 1.83 -2.60
C ASN A 109 14.26 0.95 -1.49
N ARG A 110 15.19 1.50 -0.70
CA ARG A 110 15.77 0.78 0.44
C ARG A 110 14.71 0.44 1.49
N ASP A 111 13.83 1.39 1.81
CA ASP A 111 12.73 1.20 2.76
C ASP A 111 11.76 0.12 2.26
N ALA A 112 11.35 0.18 1.00
CA ALA A 112 10.47 -0.81 0.38
C ALA A 112 11.08 -2.23 0.41
N ARG A 113 12.38 -2.37 0.13
CA ARG A 113 13.10 -3.65 0.24
C ARG A 113 13.14 -4.17 1.67
N ARG A 114 13.32 -3.27 2.65
CA ARG A 114 13.33 -3.64 4.07
C ARG A 114 11.95 -4.14 4.50
N GLU A 115 10.90 -3.45 4.12
CA GLU A 115 9.53 -3.87 4.42
C GLU A 115 9.20 -5.21 3.77
N ALA A 116 9.55 -5.40 2.49
CA ALA A 116 9.34 -6.68 1.80
C ALA A 116 10.05 -7.85 2.51
N ARG A 117 11.26 -7.63 3.04
CA ARG A 117 11.99 -8.65 3.83
C ARG A 117 11.32 -8.94 5.17
N ALA A 118 10.81 -7.92 5.85
CA ALA A 118 10.06 -8.11 7.10
C ALA A 118 8.80 -8.94 6.87
N ARG A 119 8.03 -8.62 5.82
CA ARG A 119 6.86 -9.40 5.41
C ARG A 119 7.20 -10.84 5.02
N ALA A 120 8.32 -11.06 4.34
CA ALA A 120 8.75 -12.41 4.01
C ALA A 120 9.03 -13.26 5.27
N ARG A 121 9.63 -12.67 6.31
CA ARG A 121 9.84 -13.35 7.60
C ARG A 121 8.52 -13.69 8.29
N GLU A 122 7.57 -12.75 8.32
CA GLU A 122 6.21 -13.01 8.85
C GLU A 122 5.55 -14.21 8.14
N ILE A 123 5.76 -14.33 6.82
CA ILE A 123 5.26 -15.45 6.02
C ILE A 123 6.01 -16.76 6.34
N ASP A 124 7.31 -16.71 6.55
CA ASP A 124 8.12 -17.88 6.90
C ASP A 124 7.74 -18.48 8.26
N GLU A 125 7.26 -17.65 9.19
CA GLU A 125 6.77 -18.05 10.51
C GLU A 125 5.37 -18.71 10.49
N LEU A 126 4.66 -18.65 9.35
CA LEU A 126 3.36 -19.33 9.19
C LEU A 126 3.53 -20.85 9.15
N ASP A 127 2.44 -21.55 9.49
CA ASP A 127 2.33 -22.99 9.24
C ASP A 127 2.65 -23.31 7.76
N PRO A 128 3.47 -24.35 7.47
CA PRO A 128 3.88 -24.66 6.10
C PRO A 128 2.72 -24.79 5.10
N GLU A 129 1.59 -25.37 5.50
CA GLU A 129 0.43 -25.54 4.61
C GLU A 129 -0.21 -24.19 4.26
N VAL A 130 -0.25 -23.27 5.22
CA VAL A 130 -0.78 -21.91 5.04
C VAL A 130 0.17 -21.07 4.20
N ARG A 131 1.48 -21.18 4.45
CA ARG A 131 2.53 -20.50 3.69
C ARG A 131 2.50 -20.90 2.22
N ASP A 132 2.45 -22.20 1.93
CA ASP A 132 2.44 -22.72 0.56
C ASP A 132 1.16 -22.29 -0.18
N ALA A 133 0.00 -22.34 0.47
CA ALA A 133 -1.24 -21.84 -0.09
C ALA A 133 -1.19 -20.33 -0.42
N LEU A 134 -0.55 -19.52 0.45
CA LEU A 134 -0.36 -18.10 0.24
C LEU A 134 0.59 -17.82 -0.95
N ILE A 135 1.71 -18.53 -1.02
CA ILE A 135 2.68 -18.43 -2.13
C ILE A 135 2.00 -18.76 -3.46
N ASP A 136 1.24 -19.86 -3.52
CA ASP A 136 0.51 -20.26 -4.73
C ASP A 136 -0.57 -19.27 -5.14
N MET A 137 -1.23 -18.63 -4.18
CA MET A 137 -2.19 -17.55 -4.46
C MET A 137 -1.49 -16.33 -5.06
N VAL A 138 -0.36 -15.91 -4.50
CA VAL A 138 0.41 -14.74 -4.97
C VAL A 138 0.99 -14.99 -6.36
N LYS A 139 1.59 -16.16 -6.60
CA LYS A 139 2.09 -16.56 -7.92
C LYS A 139 0.99 -16.50 -8.99
N ARG A 140 -0.18 -17.07 -8.72
CA ARG A 140 -1.34 -17.03 -9.64
C ARG A 140 -1.82 -15.61 -9.91
N LYS A 141 -1.85 -14.74 -8.89
CA LYS A 141 -2.24 -13.33 -9.06
C LYS A 141 -1.21 -12.55 -9.88
N GLY A 142 0.07 -12.77 -9.64
CA GLY A 142 1.17 -12.18 -10.41
C GLY A 142 1.13 -12.61 -11.87
N GLN A 143 0.92 -13.90 -12.15
CA GLN A 143 0.78 -14.41 -13.51
C GLN A 143 -0.41 -13.76 -14.24
N ARG A 144 -1.57 -13.63 -13.58
CA ARG A 144 -2.75 -12.96 -14.17
C ARG A 144 -2.51 -11.48 -14.49
N VAL A 145 -1.74 -10.77 -13.66
CA VAL A 145 -1.39 -9.37 -13.90
C VAL A 145 -0.41 -9.26 -15.06
N TYR A 146 0.58 -10.15 -15.12
CA TYR A 146 1.53 -10.26 -16.22
C TYR A 146 0.84 -10.58 -17.55
N ASP A 147 -0.03 -11.59 -17.57
CA ASP A 147 -0.78 -12.00 -18.77
C ASP A 147 -1.73 -10.89 -19.25
N ARG A 148 -2.33 -10.12 -18.33
CA ARG A 148 -3.16 -8.95 -18.67
C ARG A 148 -2.33 -7.78 -19.22
N GLY A 149 -1.13 -7.58 -18.70
CA GLY A 149 -0.22 -6.54 -19.19
C GLY A 149 0.48 -6.89 -20.52
N ARG A 150 0.49 -8.17 -20.89
CA ARG A 150 1.12 -8.70 -22.11
C ARG A 150 0.11 -9.24 -23.13
N ALA A 151 -1.19 -9.11 -22.88
CA ALA A 151 -2.22 -9.36 -23.87
C ALA A 151 -2.02 -8.33 -25.00
N GLU A 152 -1.47 -8.79 -26.12
CA GLU A 152 -1.30 -8.01 -27.33
C GLU A 152 -2.65 -7.39 -27.69
N VAL A 153 -2.67 -6.05 -27.80
CA VAL A 153 -3.81 -5.35 -28.38
C VAL A 153 -3.92 -5.84 -29.83
N PRO A 154 -5.06 -6.40 -30.25
CA PRO A 154 -5.28 -6.79 -31.64
C PRO A 154 -4.96 -5.61 -32.55
N VAL A 155 -4.26 -5.86 -33.65
CA VAL A 155 -3.83 -4.82 -34.62
C VAL A 155 -5.02 -4.00 -35.14
N GLU A 156 -6.23 -4.57 -35.07
CA GLU A 156 -7.48 -3.98 -35.51
C GLU A 156 -8.04 -2.89 -34.56
N ASP A 157 -7.57 -2.81 -33.30
CA ASP A 157 -7.96 -1.79 -32.30
C ASP A 157 -6.85 -0.76 -32.03
N ARG A 158 -5.81 -0.70 -32.88
CA ARG A 158 -4.79 0.36 -32.81
C ARG A 158 -5.35 1.66 -33.37
N ASP A 159 -5.82 2.53 -32.50
CA ASP A 159 -6.10 3.92 -32.86
C ASP A 159 -4.85 4.58 -33.47
N GLU A 160 -5.05 5.44 -34.46
CA GLU A 160 -4.06 6.10 -35.35
C GLU A 160 -2.85 6.72 -34.61
N TYR A 161 -2.99 6.97 -33.30
CA TYR A 161 -1.94 7.46 -32.41
C TYR A 161 -0.85 6.43 -32.08
N SER A 162 -1.17 5.13 -32.12
CA SER A 162 -0.26 4.03 -31.74
C SER A 162 0.58 3.49 -32.90
N GLY A 163 0.19 3.76 -34.15
CA GLY A 163 1.04 3.48 -35.32
C GLY A 163 2.24 4.43 -35.44
N ARG A 164 2.09 5.67 -34.95
CA ARG A 164 3.09 6.73 -35.11
C ARG A 164 4.33 6.58 -34.20
N LEU A 165 4.25 5.76 -33.15
CA LEU A 165 5.36 5.44 -32.26
C LEU A 165 6.22 4.27 -32.76
N ALA A 166 5.73 3.47 -33.71
CA ALA A 166 6.51 2.39 -34.30
C ALA A 166 7.45 2.87 -35.42
N ASP A 167 7.13 3.99 -36.07
CA ASP A 167 7.95 4.60 -37.13
C ASP A 167 9.15 5.42 -36.60
N THR A 168 9.30 5.55 -35.27
CA THR A 168 10.43 6.29 -34.66
C THR A 168 11.60 5.42 -34.21
N ASP A 169 11.49 4.09 -34.31
CA ASP A 169 12.56 3.15 -33.90
C ASP A 169 13.52 2.78 -35.05
N ASP A 170 13.31 3.29 -36.27
CA ASP A 170 14.14 2.99 -37.47
C ASP A 170 15.33 3.96 -37.69
N GLU A 171 15.65 4.85 -36.74
CA GLU A 171 16.89 5.65 -36.78
C GLU A 171 17.80 5.37 -35.57
N GLN A 172 18.44 4.20 -35.58
CA GLN A 172 19.75 4.05 -34.93
C GLN A 172 20.84 4.44 -35.93
N PRO A 173 21.68 5.46 -35.65
CA PRO A 173 23.03 5.46 -36.18
C PRO A 173 23.92 4.59 -35.27
N GLU A 174 24.62 3.69 -35.95
CA GLU A 174 25.54 2.67 -35.47
C GLU A 174 26.64 3.16 -34.52
N ASP A 175 27.11 2.21 -33.72
CA ASP A 175 28.32 2.22 -32.91
C ASP A 175 29.52 2.90 -33.57
N LEU A 176 30.18 3.80 -32.82
CA LEU A 176 31.62 4.02 -32.97
C LEU A 176 32.30 3.91 -31.61
N ASP A 177 32.99 2.78 -31.48
CA ASP A 177 34.11 2.47 -30.60
C ASP A 177 35.14 3.60 -30.58
N ASP A 178 35.52 4.05 -29.39
CA ASP A 178 36.80 4.74 -29.18
C ASP A 178 37.35 4.35 -27.80
N THR A 179 37.82 3.10 -27.74
CA THR A 179 38.89 2.71 -26.83
C THR A 179 40.19 3.40 -27.23
N LYS A 180 40.54 4.50 -26.55
CA LYS A 180 41.94 4.91 -26.39
C LYS A 180 42.26 5.32 -24.96
N GLU A 181 42.89 4.38 -24.26
CA GLU A 181 43.94 4.67 -23.31
C GLU A 181 44.94 5.66 -23.93
N ASP A 182 45.25 6.75 -23.24
CA ASP A 182 46.63 7.11 -22.91
C ASP A 182 46.65 8.33 -21.99
N MET A 183 47.25 8.15 -20.80
CA MET A 183 47.75 9.25 -19.97
C MET A 183 49.01 9.83 -20.59
N PRO A 184 49.33 11.10 -20.33
CA PRO A 184 50.11 11.44 -19.12
C PRO A 184 49.48 12.53 -18.23
#